data_AF-A0A0V0RGF8-F1
#
_entry.id   AF-A0A0V0RGF8-F1
#
_cell.length_a   1.000
_cell.length_b   1.000
_cell.length_c   1.000
_cell.angle_alpha   90.00
_cell.angle_beta   90.00
_cell.angle_gamma   90.00
#
_symmetry.space_group_name_H-M   'P 1'
#
loop_
_entity.id
_entity.type
_entity.pdbx_description
1 polymer ?
#
loop_
_entity_poly.entity_id
_entity_poly.type
_entity_poly.pdbx_seq_one_letter_code
_entity_poly.pdbx_strand_id
1 'polypeptide(L)'
;MSELPVARVEPTFPFCQVGLDFAGPFPVRGEDCGVKKVYICLFTCMITRAVYLEIVANMTTTSFLAALRRFIARRGTPTVIQSDNFRTFKQTDAFIRSLFVGKHAEKFRNELVCRCIQ
;
A
#
# COMPACT_ATOMS: atom_id res chain seq x y z
N MET A 1 -0.79 -31.07 -8.96
CA MET A 1 -0.62 -29.61 -8.95
C MET A 1 -1.24 -29.09 -7.66
N SER A 2 -0.56 -28.22 -6.92
CA SER A 2 -1.10 -27.65 -5.69
C SER A 2 -2.20 -26.64 -6.00
N GLU A 3 -3.19 -26.51 -5.11
CA GLU A 3 -4.24 -25.51 -5.24
C GLU A 3 -3.66 -24.09 -5.17
N LEU A 4 -4.19 -23.20 -6.01
CA LEU A 4 -3.84 -21.78 -5.96
C LEU A 4 -4.55 -21.13 -4.77
N PRO A 5 -3.96 -20.08 -4.15
CA PRO A 5 -4.64 -19.33 -3.10
C PRO A 5 -5.99 -18.81 -3.60
N VAL A 6 -7.02 -18.93 -2.77
CA VAL A 6 -8.40 -18.49 -3.09
C VAL A 6 -8.42 -17.04 -3.59
N ALA A 7 -7.58 -16.17 -3.00
CA ALA A 7 -7.38 -14.78 -3.41
C ALA A 7 -6.76 -14.57 -4.82
N ARG A 8 -6.55 -15.62 -5.62
CA ARG A 8 -6.20 -15.51 -7.05
C ARG A 8 -7.27 -16.08 -7.97
N VAL A 9 -8.25 -16.80 -7.42
CA VAL A 9 -9.20 -17.61 -8.20
C VAL A 9 -10.62 -17.12 -7.97
N GLU A 10 -10.93 -16.56 -6.80
CA GLU A 10 -12.24 -16.02 -6.48
C GLU A 10 -12.49 -14.70 -7.23
N PRO A 11 -13.51 -14.64 -8.11
CA PRO A 11 -13.83 -13.43 -8.84
C PRO A 11 -14.41 -12.37 -7.89
N THR A 12 -13.72 -11.24 -7.77
CA THR A 12 -14.19 -10.06 -7.02
C THR A 12 -13.94 -8.78 -7.82
N PHE A 13 -14.30 -7.62 -7.27
CA PHE A 13 -14.09 -6.35 -7.97
C PHE A 13 -12.59 -6.08 -8.21
N PRO A 14 -12.23 -5.38 -9.30
CA PRO A 14 -10.84 -5.01 -9.57
C PRO A 14 -10.21 -4.30 -8.37
N PHE A 15 -8.96 -4.63 -8.07
CA PHE A 15 -8.20 -4.09 -6.93
C PHE A 15 -8.75 -4.42 -5.53
N CYS A 16 -9.71 -5.33 -5.36
CA CYS A 16 -10.06 -5.85 -4.03
C CYS A 16 -8.93 -6.68 -3.42
N GLN A 17 -8.31 -7.54 -4.23
CA GLN A 17 -7.17 -8.36 -3.84
C GLN A 17 -5.92 -7.84 -4.56
N VAL A 18 -4.96 -7.33 -3.80
CA VAL A 18 -3.79 -6.60 -4.32
C VAL A 18 -2.49 -7.22 -3.81
N GLY A 19 -1.55 -7.45 -4.72
CA GLY A 19 -0.16 -7.74 -4.42
C GLY A 19 0.66 -6.45 -4.36
N LEU A 20 1.55 -6.35 -3.39
CA LEU A 20 2.49 -5.23 -3.23
C LEU A 20 3.90 -5.68 -3.53
N ASP A 21 4.62 -4.81 -4.23
CA ASP A 21 6.06 -4.98 -4.46
C ASP A 21 6.72 -3.61 -4.65
N PHE A 22 8.05 -3.57 -4.53
CA PHE A 22 8.85 -2.40 -4.87
C PHE A 22 9.81 -2.73 -6.01
N ALA A 23 9.77 -1.94 -7.06
CA ALA A 23 10.80 -1.94 -8.08
C ALA A 23 11.79 -0.80 -7.85
N GLY A 24 13.09 -1.08 -7.89
CA GLY A 24 14.13 -0.05 -7.84
C GLY A 24 15.44 -0.54 -7.21
N PRO A 25 16.47 0.32 -7.10
CA PRO A 25 16.44 1.76 -7.36
C PRO A 25 16.60 2.13 -8.84
N PHE A 26 15.76 3.06 -9.31
CA PHE A 26 15.90 3.68 -10.63
C PHE A 26 16.60 5.04 -10.50
N PRO A 27 17.63 5.31 -11.32
CA PRO A 27 18.25 6.62 -11.38
C PRO A 27 17.37 7.59 -12.16
N VAL A 28 16.97 8.69 -11.54
CA VAL A 28 16.25 9.79 -12.19
C VAL A 28 17.04 11.08 -12.05
N ARG A 29 17.11 11.85 -13.13
CA ARG A 29 17.76 13.16 -13.13
C ARG A 29 16.89 14.15 -12.38
N GLY A 30 17.42 14.69 -11.29
CA GLY A 30 16.78 15.79 -10.56
C GLY A 30 17.00 17.13 -11.27
N GLU A 31 16.23 18.13 -10.85
CA GLU A 31 16.33 19.52 -11.33
C GLU A 31 17.76 20.08 -11.13
N ASP A 32 18.43 19.68 -10.04
CA ASP A 32 19.79 20.10 -9.68
C ASP A 32 20.91 19.45 -10.53
N CYS A 33 20.58 18.83 -11.67
CA CYS A 33 21.46 17.97 -12.48
C CYS A 33 22.07 16.75 -11.76
N GLY A 34 21.76 16.53 -10.47
CA GLY A 34 22.15 15.33 -9.73
C GLY A 34 21.25 14.11 -10.03
N VAL A 35 21.82 12.92 -9.96
CA VAL A 35 21.08 11.66 -10.09
C VAL A 35 20.49 11.28 -8.73
N LYS A 36 19.16 11.23 -8.64
CA LYS A 36 18.41 10.79 -7.45
C LYS A 36 17.89 9.37 -7.67
N LYS A 37 17.97 8.53 -6.64
CA LYS A 37 17.36 7.19 -6.67
C LYS A 37 15.89 7.34 -6.34
N VAL A 38 15.04 6.72 -7.15
CA VAL A 38 13.60 6.59 -6.90
C VAL A 38 13.20 5.14 -7.03
N TYR A 39 12.06 4.83 -6.41
CA TYR A 39 11.47 3.51 -6.39
C TYR A 39 10.05 3.60 -6.93
N ILE A 40 9.56 2.48 -7.45
CA ILE A 40 8.18 2.35 -7.89
C ILE A 40 7.51 1.35 -6.96
N CYS A 41 6.46 1.80 -6.29
CA CYS A 41 5.57 0.92 -5.55
C CYS A 41 4.55 0.32 -6.53
N LEU A 42 4.55 -1.01 -6.60
CA LEU A 42 3.71 -1.80 -7.48
C LEU A 42 2.49 -2.26 -6.71
N PHE A 43 1.30 -1.93 -7.22
CA PHE A 43 0.02 -2.44 -6.74
C PHE A 43 -0.59 -3.32 -7.84
N THR A 44 -0.46 -4.64 -7.70
CA THR A 44 -0.91 -5.60 -8.71
C THR A 44 -2.26 -6.18 -8.31
N CYS A 45 -3.29 -5.99 -9.11
CA CYS A 45 -4.57 -6.69 -8.90
C CYS A 45 -4.40 -8.19 -9.17
N MET A 46 -4.74 -9.03 -8.20
CA MET A 46 -4.60 -10.49 -8.32
C MET A 46 -5.59 -11.12 -9.29
N ILE A 47 -6.73 -10.46 -9.51
CA ILE A 47 -7.85 -10.95 -10.31
C ILE A 47 -7.63 -10.59 -11.79
N THR A 48 -7.46 -9.30 -12.08
CA THR A 48 -7.35 -8.80 -13.46
C THR A 48 -5.92 -8.72 -13.97
N ARG A 49 -4.91 -8.93 -13.11
CA ARG A 49 -3.49 -8.70 -13.40
C ARG A 49 -3.13 -7.26 -13.78
N ALA A 50 -4.04 -6.31 -13.58
CA ALA A 50 -3.75 -4.90 -13.78
C ALA A 50 -2.72 -4.41 -12.74
N VAL A 51 -1.71 -3.67 -13.19
CA VAL A 51 -0.67 -3.10 -12.33
C VAL A 51 -0.87 -1.60 -12.23
N TYR A 52 -0.91 -1.09 -11.01
CA TYR A 52 -0.90 0.33 -10.71
C TYR A 52 0.47 0.71 -10.14
N LEU A 53 1.11 1.70 -10.76
CA LEU A 53 2.47 2.11 -10.46
C LEU A 53 2.45 3.45 -9.74
N GLU A 54 3.03 3.52 -8.53
CA GLU A 54 3.21 4.78 -7.82
C GLU A 54 4.70 5.07 -7.63
N ILE A 55 5.15 6.24 -8.09
CA ILE A 55 6.53 6.67 -7.86
C ILE A 55 6.69 7.14 -6.42
N VAL A 56 7.78 6.70 -5.79
CA VAL A 56 8.13 6.97 -4.41
C VAL A 56 9.61 7.35 -4.33
N ALA A 57 9.92 8.40 -3.55
CA ALA A 57 11.30 8.86 -3.39
C ALA A 57 12.19 7.80 -2.72
N ASN A 58 11.69 7.15 -1.67
CA ASN A 58 12.43 6.17 -0.88
C ASN A 58 11.52 5.01 -0.47
N MET A 59 12.09 3.86 -0.13
CA MET A 59 11.33 2.70 0.38
C MET A 59 10.95 2.84 1.88
N THR A 60 10.77 4.04 2.42
CA THR A 60 10.40 4.24 3.83
C THR A 60 8.90 4.03 4.07
N THR A 61 8.52 3.76 5.32
CA THR A 61 7.12 3.57 5.73
C THR A 61 6.23 4.77 5.47
N THR A 62 6.75 5.97 5.71
CA THR A 62 6.05 7.23 5.44
C THR A 62 5.78 7.41 3.95
N SER A 63 6.77 7.11 3.12
CA SER A 63 6.64 7.24 1.66
C SER A 63 5.70 6.17 1.08
N PHE A 64 5.75 4.95 1.62
CA PHE A 64 4.80 3.89 1.29
C PHE A 64 3.37 4.22 1.73
N LEU A 65 3.16 4.71 2.95
CA LEU A 65 1.82 5.07 3.44
C LEU A 65 1.20 6.19 2.58
N ALA A 66 2.00 7.16 2.14
CA ALA A 66 1.56 8.19 1.20
C ALA A 66 1.21 7.61 -0.18
N ALA A 67 1.94 6.59 -0.66
CA ALA A 67 1.60 5.87 -1.89
C ALA A 67 0.30 5.06 -1.73
N LEU A 68 0.15 4.31 -0.64
CA LEU A 68 -1.05 3.53 -0.31
C LEU A 68 -2.29 4.43 -0.22
N ARG A 69 -2.17 5.61 0.41
CA ARG A 69 -3.28 6.57 0.48
C ARG A 69 -3.70 7.07 -0.91
N ARG A 70 -2.74 7.36 -1.79
CA ARG A 70 -3.01 7.76 -3.19
C ARG A 70 -3.68 6.64 -3.98
N PHE A 71 -3.21 5.40 -3.80
CA PHE A 71 -3.81 4.22 -4.39
C PHE A 71 -5.26 4.05 -3.96
N ILE A 72 -5.54 4.06 -2.64
CA ILE A 72 -6.90 3.91 -2.09
C ILE A 72 -7.83 5.02 -2.60
N ALA A 73 -7.35 6.27 -2.62
CA ALA A 73 -8.14 7.40 -3.11
C ALA A 73 -8.54 7.26 -4.60
N ARG A 74 -7.75 6.54 -5.41
CA ARG A 74 -8.00 6.37 -6.85
C ARG A 74 -8.70 5.05 -7.22
N ARG A 75 -8.41 3.97 -6.50
CA ARG A 75 -8.84 2.60 -6.84
C ARG A 75 -9.81 1.99 -5.83
N GLY A 76 -10.07 2.68 -4.72
CA GLY A 76 -10.85 2.16 -3.61
C GLY A 76 -10.01 1.38 -2.61
N THR A 77 -10.63 1.03 -1.48
CA THR A 77 -9.97 0.31 -0.40
C THR A 77 -9.89 -1.18 -0.73
N PRO A 78 -8.68 -1.78 -0.83
CA PRO A 78 -8.54 -3.21 -1.03
C PRO A 78 -9.00 -3.96 0.22
N THR A 79 -9.64 -5.12 0.03
CA THR A 79 -10.00 -6.02 1.13
C THR A 79 -8.82 -6.86 1.58
N VAL A 80 -7.94 -7.24 0.65
CA VAL A 80 -6.75 -8.04 0.93
C VAL A 80 -5.55 -7.40 0.25
N ILE A 81 -4.51 -7.16 1.04
CA ILE A 81 -3.20 -6.75 0.58
C ILE A 81 -2.22 -7.88 0.92
N GLN A 82 -1.56 -8.44 -0.09
CA GLN A 82 -0.45 -9.38 0.09
C GLN A 82 0.85 -8.70 -0.29
N SER A 83 1.83 -8.72 0.60
CA SER A 83 3.17 -8.19 0.34
C SER A 83 4.20 -9.26 0.64
N ASP A 84 5.44 -9.02 0.21
CA ASP A 84 6.58 -9.76 0.76
C ASP A 84 6.87 -9.35 2.22
N ASN A 85 7.93 -9.91 2.78
CA ASN A 85 8.35 -9.64 4.16
C ASN A 85 9.26 -8.41 4.28
N PHE A 86 9.21 -7.48 3.33
CA PHE A 86 10.03 -6.29 3.37
C PHE A 86 9.69 -5.45 4.62
N ARG A 87 10.72 -4.92 5.28
CA ARG A 87 10.61 -4.27 6.60
C ARG A 87 9.59 -3.14 6.59
N THR A 88 9.54 -2.39 5.49
CA THR A 88 8.60 -1.27 5.32
C THR A 88 7.16 -1.73 5.37
N PHE A 89 6.80 -2.83 4.69
CA PHE A 89 5.43 -3.34 4.72
C PHE A 89 5.06 -3.87 6.11
N LYS A 90 5.98 -4.59 6.77
CA LYS A 90 5.75 -5.06 8.15
C LYS A 90 5.57 -3.93 9.15
N GLN A 91 6.38 -2.88 9.04
CA GLN A 91 6.22 -1.70 9.89
C GLN A 91 4.91 -0.96 9.60
N THR A 92 4.48 -0.88 8.34
CA THR A 92 3.18 -0.30 8.00
C THR A 92 2.01 -1.14 8.52
N ASP A 93 2.07 -2.47 8.45
CA ASP A 93 1.06 -3.35 9.07
C ASP A 93 0.97 -3.13 10.58
N ALA A 94 2.11 -3.11 11.27
CA ALA A 94 2.16 -2.83 12.71
C ALA A 94 1.60 -1.44 13.06
N PHE A 95 1.93 -0.43 12.25
CA PHE A 95 1.40 0.93 12.41
C PHE A 95 -0.12 0.97 12.20
N ILE A 96 -0.65 0.36 11.15
CA ILE A 96 -2.09 0.34 10.89
C ILE A 96 -2.82 -0.40 12.01
N ARG A 97 -2.31 -1.54 12.47
CA ARG A 97 -2.91 -2.30 13.58
C ARG A 97 -2.94 -1.51 14.88
N SER A 98 -1.89 -0.74 15.18
CA SER A 98 -1.84 0.05 16.42
C SER A 98 -2.90 1.15 16.47
N LEU A 99 -3.39 1.62 15.32
CA LEU A 99 -4.52 2.57 15.25
C LEU A 99 -5.84 1.96 15.75
N PHE A 100 -5.98 0.63 15.73
CA PHE A 100 -7.21 -0.07 16.10
C PHE A 100 -7.12 -0.78 17.46
N VAL A 101 -6.00 -0.68 18.18
CA VAL A 101 -5.78 -1.35 19.47
C VAL A 101 -5.51 -0.37 20.61
N GLY A 102 -6.13 -0.61 21.76
CA GLY A 102 -5.85 0.10 23.02
C GLY A 102 -6.28 1.57 23.06
N LYS A 103 -5.61 2.38 23.89
CA LYS A 103 -5.94 3.81 24.08
C LYS A 103 -5.82 4.66 22.80
N HIS A 104 -5.01 4.22 21.84
CA HIS A 104 -4.86 4.90 20.54
C HIS A 104 -6.12 4.78 19.69
N ALA A 105 -6.82 3.63 19.77
CA ALA A 105 -8.07 3.42 19.05
C ALA A 105 -9.19 4.34 19.53
N GLU A 106 -9.26 4.62 20.82
CA GLU A 106 -10.25 5.56 21.37
C GLU A 106 -10.01 6.97 20.87
N LYS A 107 -8.76 7.44 20.91
CA LYS A 107 -8.39 8.75 20.39
C LYS A 107 -8.66 8.86 18.89
N PHE A 108 -8.30 7.84 18.13
CA PHE A 108 -8.51 7.79 16.69
C PHE A 108 -10.01 7.79 16.34
N ARG A 109 -10.80 6.95 17.00
CA ARG A 109 -12.26 6.92 16.85
C ARG A 109 -12.88 8.27 17.20
N ASN A 110 -12.48 8.90 18.30
CA ASN A 110 -12.96 10.22 18.67
C ASN A 110 -12.60 11.27 17.61
N GLU A 111 -11.40 11.18 17.02
CA GLU A 111 -11.00 12.07 15.93
C GLU A 111 -11.81 11.85 14.65
N LEU A 112 -12.13 10.59 14.29
CA LEU A 112 -13.02 10.28 13.17
C LEU A 112 -14.42 10.84 13.39
N VAL A 113 -14.97 10.66 14.61
CA VAL A 113 -16.29 11.19 15.02
C VAL A 113 -16.30 12.71 14.95
N CYS A 114 -15.28 13.39 15.48
CA CYS A 114 -15.16 14.85 15.43
C CYS A 114 -15.08 15.39 13.99
N ARG A 115 -14.59 14.58 13.04
CA ARG A 115 -14.52 14.95 11.62
C ARG A 115 -15.73 14.48 10.81
N CYS A 116 -16.75 13.91 11.46
CA CYS A 116 -17.93 13.32 10.84
C CYS A 116 -17.60 12.26 9.77
N ILE A 117 -16.53 11.49 9.99
CA ILE A 117 -16.13 10.39 9.13
C ILE A 117 -16.67 9.11 9.76
N GLN A 118 -17.62 8.45 9.07
CA GLN A 118 -18.20 7.16 9.48
C GLN A 118 -17.29 5.99 9.11
#